data_AF-A0A7Y7H4J0-F1
#
_entry.id   AF-A0A7Y7H4J0-F1
#
_cell.length_a   1.000
_cell.length_b   1.000
_cell.length_c   1.000
_cell.angle_alpha   90.00
_cell.angle_beta   90.00
_cell.angle_gamma   90.00
#
_symmetry.space_group_name_H-M   'P 1'
#
loop_
_entity.id
_entity.type
_entity.pdbx_description
1 polymer ?
#
loop_
_entity_poly.entity_id
_entity_poly.type
_entity_poly.pdbx_seq_one_letter_code
_entity_poly.pdbx_strand_id
1 'polypeptide(L)'
;MKYRISILALLVTAVLGQSCVSSKKYKELDANYTQLQNSTKDLSIKYQTSEQALAVARGRNKSLEEQIEQQKTNVTALQDALNKCLNSSSQGNVNISKLVDEINASNRYIQQLVNAKNKSDSLNMVLTNNLTRSLTPQETQDVDVKVLKGVVYISLSDNMLYKSGSYEISDKAGATLSKIAKIIMDYSNYDVLIEGNTDNVPISQKNIRNNWDLSALRASSVVQALQTTYQVDPKRLTAGGRGEYNPIADNSTPSGKAQNRRTQIIITPKLDQFMDLIGKAPADQPAPPKQ
;
A
#
# COMPACT_ATOMS: atom_id res chain seq x y z
N MET A 1 21.56 -135.47 71.68
CA MET A 1 20.79 -134.79 70.61
C MET A 1 19.66 -133.92 71.19
N LYS A 2 19.93 -133.03 72.16
CA LYS A 2 18.94 -132.10 72.75
C LYS A 2 19.45 -130.67 72.98
N TYR A 3 20.77 -130.44 73.05
CA TYR A 3 21.37 -129.12 73.29
C TYR A 3 21.72 -128.30 72.02
N ARG A 4 21.73 -128.92 70.82
CA ARG A 4 22.03 -128.21 69.55
C ARG A 4 20.84 -127.43 68.96
N ILE A 5 19.62 -127.70 69.41
CA ILE A 5 18.40 -127.01 68.96
C ILE A 5 18.21 -125.68 69.73
N SER A 6 18.66 -125.61 70.98
CA SER A 6 18.53 -124.40 71.81
C SER A 6 19.45 -123.24 71.38
N ILE A 7 20.63 -123.54 70.83
CA ILE A 7 21.56 -122.49 70.33
C ILE A 7 21.08 -121.93 68.99
N LEU A 8 20.46 -122.76 68.13
CA LEU A 8 19.91 -122.31 66.85
C LEU A 8 18.68 -121.41 67.04
N ALA A 9 17.84 -121.69 68.05
CA ALA A 9 16.70 -120.84 68.40
C ALA A 9 17.10 -119.46 68.97
N LEU A 10 18.27 -119.38 69.62
CA LEU A 10 18.80 -118.14 70.19
C LEU A 10 19.52 -117.26 69.16
N LEU A 11 20.03 -117.85 68.08
CA LEU A 11 20.65 -117.14 66.97
C LEU A 11 19.63 -116.62 65.94
N VAL A 12 18.53 -117.33 65.71
CA VAL A 12 17.44 -116.86 64.82
C VAL A 12 16.66 -115.69 65.43
N THR A 13 16.55 -115.62 66.76
CA THR A 13 15.91 -114.48 67.46
C THR A 13 16.79 -113.22 67.48
N ALA A 14 18.12 -113.36 67.42
CA ALA A 14 19.04 -112.21 67.40
C ALA A 14 19.16 -111.54 66.01
N VAL A 15 18.90 -112.26 64.92
CA VAL A 15 19.09 -111.76 63.54
C VAL A 15 17.85 -111.02 62.99
N LEU A 16 16.66 -111.25 63.57
CA LEU A 16 15.43 -110.54 63.17
C LEU A 16 15.21 -109.20 63.90
N GLY A 17 16.12 -108.81 64.81
CA GLY A 17 15.97 -107.63 65.66
C GLY A 17 16.63 -106.34 65.18
N GLN A 18 17.35 -106.33 64.05
CA GLN A 18 18.18 -105.17 63.65
C GLN A 18 17.68 -104.37 62.43
N SER A 19 16.47 -104.61 61.91
CA SER A 19 15.93 -103.87 60.76
C SER A 19 14.91 -102.78 61.10
N CYS A 20 14.79 -102.36 62.36
CA CYS A 20 13.85 -101.32 62.76
C CYS A 20 14.59 -100.03 63.12
N VAL A 21 14.65 -99.07 62.18
CA VAL A 21 14.90 -97.65 62.52
C VAL A 21 13.89 -97.24 63.60
N SER A 22 14.33 -96.57 64.67
CA SER A 22 13.40 -96.18 65.73
C SER A 22 12.28 -95.32 65.13
N SER A 23 11.02 -95.65 65.44
CA SER A 23 9.85 -94.96 64.88
C SER A 23 9.90 -93.44 65.12
N LYS A 24 10.63 -93.00 66.14
CA LYS A 24 10.90 -91.58 66.45
C LYS A 24 11.76 -90.89 65.37
N LYS A 25 12.87 -91.50 64.94
CA LYS A 25 13.74 -90.94 63.88
C LYS A 25 13.06 -90.93 62.51
N TYR A 26 12.24 -91.95 62.22
CA TYR A 26 11.44 -91.99 61.01
C TYR A 26 10.38 -90.87 60.99
N LYS A 27 9.64 -90.69 62.10
CA LYS A 27 8.66 -89.60 62.23
C LYS A 27 9.29 -88.21 62.14
N GLU A 28 10.48 -88.01 62.70
CA GLU A 28 11.21 -86.74 62.61
C GLU A 28 11.69 -86.46 61.18
N LEU A 29 12.21 -87.46 60.48
CA LEU A 29 12.61 -87.34 59.08
C LEU A 29 11.40 -87.09 58.16
N ASP A 30 10.26 -87.76 58.40
CA ASP A 30 9.00 -87.57 57.69
C ASP A 30 8.41 -86.17 57.91
N ALA A 31 8.49 -85.66 59.15
CA ALA A 31 8.11 -84.28 59.47
C ALA A 31 9.01 -83.25 58.76
N ASN A 32 10.33 -83.47 58.77
CA ASN A 32 11.29 -82.62 58.06
C ASN A 32 11.10 -82.67 56.54
N TYR A 33 10.85 -83.85 55.98
CA TYR A 33 10.55 -84.03 54.55
C TYR A 33 9.26 -83.29 54.16
N THR A 34 8.21 -83.42 54.97
CA THR A 34 6.94 -82.70 54.77
C THR A 34 7.13 -81.18 54.89
N GLN A 35 7.93 -80.71 55.86
CA GLN A 35 8.24 -79.29 56.01
C GLN A 35 9.06 -78.75 54.82
N LEU A 36 10.05 -79.51 54.34
CA LEU A 36 10.84 -79.17 53.16
C LEU A 36 9.97 -79.14 51.90
N GLN A 37 9.05 -80.10 51.77
CA GLN A 37 8.10 -80.15 50.66
C GLN A 37 7.15 -78.94 50.69
N ASN A 38 6.62 -78.58 51.86
CA ASN A 38 5.79 -77.39 52.05
C ASN A 38 6.57 -76.09 51.76
N SER A 39 7.81 -76.00 52.21
CA SER A 39 8.69 -74.84 51.97
C SER A 39 9.04 -74.69 50.49
N THR A 40 9.28 -75.80 49.79
CA THR A 40 9.52 -75.81 48.33
C THR A 40 8.28 -75.34 47.57
N LYS A 41 7.09 -75.76 48.02
CA LYS A 41 5.81 -75.35 47.44
C LYS A 41 5.54 -73.86 47.65
N ASP A 42 5.76 -73.35 48.87
CA ASP A 42 5.64 -71.92 49.19
C ASP A 42 6.65 -71.07 48.41
N LEU A 43 7.91 -71.51 48.32
CA LEU A 43 8.94 -70.84 47.53
C LEU A 43 8.58 -70.81 46.04
N SER A 44 8.04 -71.91 45.50
CA SER A 44 7.57 -71.97 44.12
C SER A 44 6.42 -71.00 43.86
N ILE A 45 5.47 -70.88 44.80
CA ILE A 45 4.35 -69.93 44.69
C ILE A 45 4.86 -68.49 44.73
N LYS A 46 5.72 -68.15 45.70
CA LYS A 46 6.32 -66.81 45.82
C LYS A 46 7.13 -66.44 44.58
N TYR A 47 7.90 -67.38 44.03
CA TYR A 47 8.64 -67.19 42.79
C TYR A 47 7.69 -66.87 41.62
N GLN A 48 6.62 -67.66 41.46
CA GLN A 48 5.64 -67.44 40.40
C GLN A 48 4.90 -66.10 40.54
N THR A 49 4.49 -65.72 41.76
CA THR A 49 3.86 -64.41 42.03
C THR A 49 4.84 -63.26 41.78
N SER A 50 6.11 -63.41 42.16
CA SER A 50 7.15 -62.42 41.91
C SER A 50 7.40 -62.24 40.41
N GLU A 51 7.45 -63.33 39.63
CA GLU A 51 7.59 -63.29 38.17
C GLU A 51 6.38 -62.59 37.50
N GLN A 52 5.17 -62.87 37.95
CA GLN A 52 3.97 -62.17 37.47
C GLN A 52 4.00 -60.67 37.78
N ALA A 53 4.38 -60.30 39.01
CA ALA A 53 4.52 -58.89 39.41
C ALA A 53 5.59 -58.17 38.58
N LEU A 54 6.73 -58.83 38.32
CA LEU A 54 7.79 -58.35 37.42
C LEU A 54 7.29 -58.13 35.99
N ALA A 55 6.49 -59.05 35.46
CA ALA A 55 5.90 -58.91 34.12
C ALA A 55 4.95 -57.72 34.04
N VAL A 56 4.08 -57.53 35.04
CA VAL A 56 3.16 -56.37 35.11
C VAL A 56 3.95 -55.06 35.25
N ALA A 57 4.96 -55.01 36.12
CA ALA A 57 5.80 -53.83 36.31
C ALA A 57 6.57 -53.46 35.04
N ARG A 58 7.13 -54.45 34.32
CA ARG A 58 7.77 -54.24 33.01
C ARG A 58 6.79 -53.68 31.98
N GLY A 59 5.56 -54.20 31.94
CA GLY A 59 4.50 -53.68 31.07
C GLY A 59 4.16 -52.23 31.37
N ARG A 60 4.04 -51.87 32.66
CA ARG A 60 3.79 -50.49 33.09
C ARG A 60 4.95 -49.56 32.74
N ASN A 61 6.20 -49.99 32.94
CA ASN A 61 7.38 -49.20 32.57
C ASN A 61 7.40 -48.93 31.07
N LYS A 62 7.14 -49.94 30.23
CA LYS A 62 7.06 -49.76 28.78
C LYS A 62 5.98 -48.75 28.39
N SER A 63 4.79 -48.85 28.99
CA SER A 63 3.70 -47.89 28.72
C SER A 63 4.05 -46.46 29.17
N LEU A 64 4.75 -46.31 30.30
CA LEU A 64 5.21 -45.00 30.77
C LEU A 64 6.30 -44.43 29.85
N GLU A 65 7.23 -45.26 29.36
CA GLU A 65 8.24 -44.85 28.38
C GLU A 65 7.60 -44.37 27.07
N GLU A 66 6.58 -45.09 26.56
CA GLU A 66 5.81 -44.67 25.39
C GLU A 66 5.07 -43.34 25.62
N GLN A 67 4.47 -43.15 26.79
CA GLN A 67 3.82 -41.88 27.16
C GLN A 67 4.82 -40.72 27.24
N ILE A 68 6.00 -40.94 27.81
CA ILE A 68 7.07 -39.93 27.90
C ILE A 68 7.52 -39.53 26.49
N GLU A 69 7.71 -40.50 25.59
CA GLU A 69 8.13 -40.22 24.22
C GLU A 69 7.05 -39.47 23.42
N GLN A 70 5.79 -39.86 23.61
CA GLN A 70 4.65 -39.13 23.04
C GLN A 70 4.58 -37.70 23.56
N GLN A 71 4.75 -37.49 24.88
CA GLN A 71 4.74 -36.16 25.48
C GLN A 71 5.90 -35.30 24.97
N LYS A 72 7.11 -35.86 24.85
CA LYS A 72 8.26 -35.16 24.25
C LYS A 72 7.95 -34.71 22.82
N THR A 73 7.41 -35.61 22.00
CA THR A 73 7.02 -35.31 20.62
C THR A 73 5.99 -34.19 20.57
N ASN A 74 4.97 -34.24 21.43
CA ASN A 74 3.94 -33.22 21.54
C ASN A 74 4.52 -31.86 21.94
N VAL A 75 5.43 -31.82 22.92
CA VAL A 75 6.10 -30.58 23.36
C VAL A 75 6.94 -29.98 22.22
N THR A 76 7.70 -30.81 21.50
CA THR A 76 8.47 -30.34 20.34
C THR A 76 7.56 -29.77 19.25
N ALA A 77 6.46 -30.47 18.91
CA ALA A 77 5.50 -30.00 17.92
C ALA A 77 4.84 -28.67 18.33
N LEU A 78 4.49 -28.52 19.61
CA LEU A 78 3.95 -27.27 20.15
C LEU A 78 4.97 -26.13 20.10
N GLN A 79 6.25 -26.40 20.42
CA GLN A 79 7.32 -25.41 20.32
C GLN A 79 7.51 -24.94 18.87
N ASP A 80 7.49 -25.86 17.91
CA ASP A 80 7.61 -25.53 16.49
C ASP A 80 6.41 -24.72 15.98
N ALA A 81 5.20 -25.06 16.42
CA ALA A 81 4.00 -24.29 16.10
C ALA A 81 4.07 -22.87 16.69
N LEU A 82 4.55 -22.72 17.93
CA LEU A 82 4.74 -21.42 18.58
C LEU A 82 5.79 -20.58 17.85
N ASN A 83 6.94 -21.18 17.51
CA ASN A 83 8.00 -20.51 16.75
C ASN A 83 7.51 -20.02 15.39
N LYS A 84 6.74 -20.85 14.67
CA LYS A 84 6.11 -20.47 13.38
C LYS A 84 5.12 -19.31 13.55
N CYS A 85 4.32 -19.32 14.62
CA CYS A 85 3.38 -18.25 14.92
C CYS A 85 4.10 -16.92 15.23
N LEU A 86 5.14 -16.97 16.07
CA LEU A 86 5.96 -15.79 16.43
C LEU A 86 6.66 -15.20 15.20
N ASN A 87 7.25 -16.04 14.35
CA ASN A 87 7.89 -15.60 13.11
C ASN A 87 6.87 -14.99 12.13
N SER A 88 5.71 -15.62 11.97
CA SER A 88 4.62 -15.09 11.14
C SER A 88 4.11 -13.76 11.67
N SER A 89 3.97 -13.61 13.00
CA SER A 89 3.55 -12.37 13.65
C SER A 89 4.59 -11.26 13.48
N SER A 90 5.88 -11.57 13.67
CA SER A 90 6.98 -10.63 13.44
C SER A 90 7.02 -10.15 11.98
N GLN A 91 6.89 -11.07 11.02
CA GLN A 91 6.82 -10.74 9.60
C GLN A 91 5.58 -9.89 9.28
N GLY A 92 4.43 -10.19 9.90
CA GLY A 92 3.24 -9.36 9.83
C GLY A 92 3.49 -7.92 10.29
N ASN A 93 4.18 -7.74 11.42
CA ASN A 93 4.52 -6.41 11.94
C ASN A 93 5.45 -5.63 11.00
N VAL A 94 6.44 -6.29 10.38
CA VAL A 94 7.32 -5.67 9.38
C VAL A 94 6.52 -5.21 8.15
N ASN A 95 5.59 -6.03 7.67
CA ASN A 95 4.74 -5.65 6.54
C ASN A 95 3.82 -4.46 6.88
N ILE A 96 3.25 -4.44 8.10
CA ILE A 96 2.45 -3.31 8.58
C ILE A 96 3.30 -2.04 8.66
N SER A 97 4.53 -2.11 9.19
CA SER A 97 5.44 -0.95 9.24
C SER A 97 5.70 -0.38 7.84
N LYS A 98 5.96 -1.24 6.84
CA LYS A 98 6.18 -0.80 5.46
C LYS A 98 4.95 -0.13 4.86
N LEU A 99 3.75 -0.69 5.08
CA LEU A 99 2.50 -0.09 4.63
C LEU A 99 2.24 1.26 5.32
N VAL A 100 2.56 1.38 6.61
CA VAL A 100 2.46 2.65 7.35
C VAL A 100 3.41 3.70 6.77
N ASP A 101 4.65 3.33 6.43
CA ASP A 101 5.61 4.24 5.80
C ASP A 101 5.13 4.71 4.42
N GLU A 102 4.57 3.80 3.61
CA GLU A 102 3.99 4.12 2.30
C GLU A 102 2.78 5.05 2.42
N ILE A 103 1.87 4.78 3.37
CA ILE A 103 0.73 5.66 3.68
C ILE A 103 1.22 7.04 4.12
N ASN A 104 2.23 7.12 4.97
CA ASN A 104 2.80 8.40 5.43
C ASN A 104 3.48 9.16 4.28
N ALA A 105 4.14 8.49 3.36
CA ALA A 105 4.68 9.10 2.14
C ALA A 105 3.55 9.63 1.24
N SER A 106 2.51 8.83 1.01
CA SER A 106 1.33 9.23 0.23
C SER A 106 0.60 10.41 0.86
N ASN A 107 0.38 10.41 2.18
CA ASN A 107 -0.23 11.52 2.90
C ASN A 107 0.57 12.83 2.76
N ARG A 108 1.90 12.77 2.84
CA ARG A 108 2.76 13.94 2.61
C ARG A 108 2.63 14.46 1.18
N TYR A 109 2.57 13.57 0.19
CA TYR A 109 2.36 13.94 -1.20
C TYR A 109 0.99 14.60 -1.42
N ILE A 110 -0.09 14.03 -0.85
CA ILE A 110 -1.43 14.62 -0.87
C ILE A 110 -1.42 16.03 -0.26
N GLN A 111 -0.76 16.22 0.90
CA GLN A 111 -0.65 17.54 1.51
C GLN A 111 0.08 18.54 0.61
N GLN A 112 1.15 18.14 -0.07
CA GLN A 112 1.85 19.00 -1.03
C GLN A 112 0.94 19.41 -2.20
N LEU A 113 0.18 18.46 -2.76
CA LEU A 113 -0.77 18.74 -3.83
C LEU A 113 -1.88 19.70 -3.38
N VAL A 114 -2.44 19.49 -2.18
CA VAL A 114 -3.47 20.37 -1.60
C VAL A 114 -2.92 21.78 -1.39
N ASN A 115 -1.71 21.91 -0.84
CA ASN A 115 -1.08 23.22 -0.62
C ASN A 115 -0.77 23.94 -1.94
N ALA A 116 -0.27 23.22 -2.94
CA ALA A 116 -0.04 23.78 -4.28
C ALA A 116 -1.34 24.25 -4.93
N LYS A 117 -2.42 23.46 -4.83
CA LYS A 117 -3.75 23.83 -5.32
C LYS A 117 -4.29 25.08 -4.61
N ASN A 118 -4.29 25.09 -3.28
CA ASN A 118 -4.80 26.22 -2.50
C ASN A 118 -4.05 27.52 -2.82
N LYS A 119 -2.73 27.43 -3.02
CA LYS A 119 -1.91 28.56 -3.47
C LYS A 119 -2.33 29.05 -4.85
N SER A 120 -2.52 28.14 -5.81
CA SER A 120 -2.98 28.46 -7.16
C SER A 120 -4.38 29.12 -7.15
N ASP A 121 -5.33 28.54 -6.41
CA ASP A 121 -6.70 29.05 -6.30
C ASP A 121 -6.72 30.46 -5.68
N SER A 122 -5.93 30.68 -4.63
CA SER A 122 -5.80 32.00 -4.00
C SER A 122 -5.24 33.03 -4.98
N LEU A 123 -4.23 32.67 -5.79
CA LEU A 123 -3.64 33.57 -6.80
C LEU A 123 -4.65 33.89 -7.90
N ASN A 124 -5.37 32.89 -8.41
CA ASN A 124 -6.42 33.06 -9.43
C ASN A 124 -7.55 33.99 -8.97
N MET A 125 -7.94 33.87 -7.69
CA MET A 125 -8.93 34.76 -7.07
C MET A 125 -8.42 36.20 -7.01
N VAL A 126 -7.16 36.42 -6.61
CA VAL A 126 -6.58 37.77 -6.56
C VAL A 126 -6.45 38.37 -7.97
N LEU A 127 -5.99 37.59 -8.95
CA LEU A 127 -5.91 37.98 -10.36
C LEU A 127 -7.27 38.47 -10.88
N THR A 128 -8.31 37.66 -10.67
CA THR A 128 -9.66 37.95 -11.12
C THR A 128 -10.19 39.21 -10.42
N ASN A 129 -10.06 39.30 -9.10
CA ASN A 129 -10.55 40.44 -8.32
C ASN A 129 -9.85 41.75 -8.69
N ASN A 130 -8.52 41.72 -8.86
CA ASN A 130 -7.75 42.90 -9.25
C ASN A 130 -8.14 43.38 -10.66
N LEU A 131 -8.29 42.45 -11.61
CA LEU A 131 -8.72 42.80 -12.95
C LEU A 131 -10.12 43.38 -12.93
N THR A 132 -11.11 42.65 -12.38
CA THR A 132 -12.51 43.08 -12.37
C THR A 132 -12.70 44.44 -11.68
N ARG A 133 -11.95 44.75 -10.61
CA ARG A 133 -11.99 46.07 -9.95
C ARG A 133 -11.34 47.19 -10.74
N SER A 134 -10.37 46.87 -11.60
CA SER A 134 -9.68 47.86 -12.44
C SER A 134 -10.48 48.24 -13.70
N LEU A 135 -11.45 47.41 -14.10
CA LEU A 135 -12.30 47.66 -15.26
C LEU A 135 -13.39 48.68 -14.93
N THR A 136 -13.63 49.58 -15.87
CA THR A 136 -14.74 50.53 -15.86
C THR A 136 -16.03 49.83 -16.31
N PRO A 137 -17.23 50.38 -16.00
CA PRO A 137 -18.49 49.78 -16.43
C PRO A 137 -18.60 49.55 -17.95
N GLN A 138 -17.94 50.39 -18.75
CA GLN A 138 -17.89 50.23 -20.20
C GLN A 138 -16.97 49.06 -20.62
N GLU A 139 -15.79 48.95 -20.02
CA GLU A 139 -14.88 47.83 -20.30
C GLU A 139 -15.47 46.48 -19.86
N THR A 140 -16.26 46.44 -18.78
CA THR A 140 -16.91 45.21 -18.29
C THR A 140 -17.93 44.62 -19.29
N GLN A 141 -18.42 45.40 -20.25
CA GLN A 141 -19.27 44.86 -21.33
C GLN A 141 -18.46 44.11 -22.40
N ASP A 142 -17.20 44.50 -22.59
CA ASP A 142 -16.31 43.99 -23.63
C ASP A 142 -15.26 43.00 -23.11
N VAL A 143 -15.14 42.85 -21.79
CA VAL A 143 -14.16 41.99 -21.12
C VAL A 143 -14.88 41.02 -20.17
N ASP A 144 -14.71 39.73 -20.43
CA ASP A 144 -15.19 38.63 -19.58
C ASP A 144 -14.02 37.90 -18.95
N VAL A 145 -14.02 37.75 -17.62
CA VAL A 145 -12.94 37.09 -16.87
C VAL A 145 -13.48 35.83 -16.21
N LYS A 146 -12.90 34.67 -16.54
CA LYS A 146 -13.31 33.37 -16.02
C LYS A 146 -12.13 32.57 -15.52
N VAL A 147 -12.31 31.83 -14.43
CA VAL A 147 -11.33 30.87 -13.93
C VAL A 147 -11.84 29.47 -14.24
N LEU A 148 -11.10 28.71 -15.04
CA LEU A 148 -11.44 27.34 -15.42
C LEU A 148 -10.27 26.43 -15.07
N LYS A 149 -10.50 25.43 -14.20
CA LYS A 149 -9.50 24.43 -13.81
C LYS A 149 -8.15 25.01 -13.38
N GLY A 150 -8.17 26.14 -12.66
CA GLY A 150 -6.95 26.79 -12.18
C GLY A 150 -6.22 27.67 -13.20
N VAL A 151 -6.86 27.95 -14.34
CA VAL A 151 -6.36 28.84 -15.40
C VAL A 151 -7.27 30.04 -15.53
N VAL A 152 -6.70 31.24 -15.66
CA VAL A 152 -7.45 32.49 -15.83
C VAL A 152 -7.60 32.81 -17.32
N TYR A 153 -8.84 32.96 -17.76
CA TYR A 153 -9.22 33.34 -19.12
C TYR A 153 -9.79 34.76 -19.10
N ILE A 154 -9.16 35.65 -19.85
CA ILE A 154 -9.62 37.01 -20.08
C ILE A 154 -10.06 37.08 -21.54
N SER A 155 -11.35 37.13 -21.79
CA SER A 155 -11.92 37.21 -23.14
C SER A 155 -12.26 38.65 -23.47
N LEU A 156 -11.69 39.17 -24.55
CA LEU A 156 -11.90 40.53 -25.01
C LEU A 156 -12.65 40.51 -26.35
N SER A 157 -13.65 41.36 -26.49
CA SER A 157 -14.43 41.50 -27.72
C SER A 157 -13.58 42.07 -28.87
N ASP A 158 -13.83 41.60 -30.09
CA ASP A 158 -13.12 42.07 -31.29
C ASP A 158 -13.28 43.57 -31.54
N ASN A 159 -14.50 44.08 -31.32
CA ASN A 159 -14.85 45.48 -31.55
C ASN A 159 -14.14 46.45 -30.60
N MET A 160 -13.80 45.98 -29.39
CA MET A 160 -13.01 46.77 -28.45
C MET A 160 -11.52 46.69 -28.77
N LEU A 161 -11.02 45.51 -29.11
CA LEU A 161 -9.58 45.30 -29.34
C LEU A 161 -9.07 45.84 -30.66
N TYR A 162 -9.80 45.70 -31.75
CA TYR A 162 -9.28 45.97 -33.10
C TYR A 162 -10.14 46.93 -33.90
N LYS A 163 -9.55 47.54 -34.92
CA LYS A 163 -10.32 48.21 -35.97
C LYS A 163 -11.14 47.18 -36.77
N SER A 164 -12.27 47.62 -37.32
CA SER A 164 -13.21 46.73 -38.02
C SER A 164 -12.53 45.93 -39.13
N GLY A 165 -12.69 44.60 -39.11
CA GLY A 165 -12.13 43.69 -40.13
C GLY A 165 -10.60 43.70 -40.20
N SER A 166 -9.91 44.18 -39.17
CA SER A 166 -8.46 44.32 -39.10
C SER A 166 -7.88 43.54 -37.90
N TYR A 167 -6.55 43.44 -37.87
CA TYR A 167 -5.75 43.01 -36.72
C TYR A 167 -5.03 44.20 -36.05
N GLU A 168 -5.21 45.42 -36.56
CA GLU A 168 -4.69 46.64 -35.93
C GLU A 168 -5.44 46.92 -34.63
N ILE A 169 -4.69 47.05 -33.54
CA ILE A 169 -5.22 47.39 -32.21
C ILE A 169 -5.86 48.78 -32.25
N SER A 170 -7.04 48.89 -31.64
CA SER A 170 -7.78 50.15 -31.54
C SER A 170 -7.18 51.05 -30.44
N ASP A 171 -7.32 52.37 -30.59
CA ASP A 171 -6.86 53.32 -29.56
C ASP A 171 -7.58 53.11 -28.22
N LYS A 172 -8.82 52.59 -28.27
CA LYS A 172 -9.64 52.30 -27.08
C LYS A 172 -9.12 51.11 -26.29
N ALA A 173 -8.48 50.15 -26.97
CA ALA A 173 -7.94 48.95 -26.34
C ALA A 173 -6.76 49.24 -25.39
N GLY A 174 -6.05 50.36 -25.59
CA GLY A 174 -4.83 50.68 -24.86
C GLY A 174 -5.01 50.79 -23.34
N ALA A 175 -6.16 51.30 -22.88
CA ALA A 175 -6.45 51.40 -21.45
C ALA A 175 -6.65 50.01 -20.81
N THR A 176 -7.42 49.15 -21.47
CA THR A 176 -7.67 47.77 -21.04
C THR A 176 -6.40 46.93 -21.08
N LEU A 177 -5.65 46.99 -22.19
CA LEU A 177 -4.39 46.26 -22.34
C LEU A 177 -3.33 46.70 -21.33
N SER A 178 -3.30 47.98 -20.96
CA SER A 178 -2.42 48.48 -19.88
C SER A 178 -2.74 47.82 -18.53
N LYS A 179 -4.02 47.69 -18.18
CA LYS A 179 -4.45 47.04 -16.92
C LYS A 179 -4.11 45.55 -16.93
N ILE A 180 -4.38 44.87 -18.05
CA ILE A 180 -4.05 43.44 -18.21
C ILE A 180 -2.53 43.24 -18.14
N ALA A 181 -1.75 44.11 -18.79
CA ALA A 181 -0.29 44.03 -18.77
C ALA A 181 0.29 44.21 -17.36
N LYS A 182 -0.24 45.16 -16.56
CA LYS A 182 0.15 45.32 -15.15
C LYS A 182 -0.05 44.03 -14.37
N ILE A 183 -1.21 43.39 -14.55
CA ILE A 183 -1.51 42.11 -13.90
C ILE A 183 -0.55 41.01 -14.38
N ILE A 184 -0.26 40.93 -15.68
CA ILE A 184 0.71 39.96 -16.20
C ILE A 184 2.12 40.19 -15.61
N MET A 185 2.52 41.45 -15.41
CA MET A 185 3.82 41.81 -14.83
C MET A 185 3.90 41.49 -13.34
N ASP A 186 2.86 41.78 -12.56
CA ASP A 186 2.78 41.45 -11.13
C ASP A 186 2.89 39.94 -10.87
N TYR A 187 2.53 39.12 -11.87
CA TYR A 187 2.55 37.66 -11.82
C TYR A 187 3.58 37.07 -12.77
N SER A 188 4.84 37.50 -12.61
CA SER A 188 5.98 37.17 -13.48
C SER A 188 6.29 35.68 -13.65
N ASN A 189 5.78 34.81 -12.77
CA ASN A 189 6.00 33.37 -12.81
C ASN A 189 5.02 32.59 -13.71
N TYR A 190 4.08 33.27 -14.36
CA TYR A 190 3.08 32.64 -15.23
C TYR A 190 3.38 32.91 -16.70
N ASP A 191 3.04 31.95 -17.55
CA ASP A 191 3.05 32.10 -19.00
C ASP A 191 1.72 32.65 -19.47
N VAL A 192 1.74 33.32 -20.63
CA VAL A 192 0.58 33.98 -21.20
C VAL A 192 0.40 33.51 -22.64
N LEU A 193 -0.71 32.82 -22.88
CA LEU A 193 -1.14 32.40 -24.20
C LEU A 193 -2.26 33.32 -24.69
N ILE A 194 -2.07 33.89 -25.88
CA ILE A 194 -3.03 34.76 -26.53
C ILE A 194 -3.65 33.96 -27.68
N GLU A 195 -4.96 33.75 -27.65
CA GLU A 195 -5.69 33.04 -28.69
C GLU A 195 -6.69 33.95 -29.41
N GLY A 196 -6.53 34.10 -30.72
CA GLY A 196 -7.52 34.76 -31.57
C GLY A 196 -8.60 33.77 -32.01
N ASN A 197 -9.86 34.22 -32.03
CA ASN A 197 -11.00 33.47 -32.52
C ASN A 197 -11.84 34.36 -33.45
N THR A 198 -12.46 33.76 -34.47
CA THR A 198 -13.37 34.44 -35.41
C THR A 198 -14.77 33.84 -35.33
N ASP A 199 -15.73 34.48 -35.99
CA ASP A 199 -16.98 33.82 -36.36
C ASP A 199 -16.78 32.99 -37.64
N ASN A 200 -17.87 32.43 -38.16
CA ASN A 200 -17.88 31.61 -39.37
C ASN A 200 -18.03 32.40 -40.68
N VAL A 201 -17.90 33.73 -40.67
CA VAL A 201 -17.98 34.53 -41.89
C VAL A 201 -16.63 34.40 -42.62
N PRO A 202 -16.60 33.92 -43.88
CA PRO A 202 -15.35 33.80 -44.61
C PRO A 202 -14.70 35.17 -44.83
N ILE A 203 -13.40 35.26 -44.55
CA ILE A 203 -12.58 36.44 -44.86
C ILE A 203 -11.48 36.08 -45.87
N SER A 204 -11.21 37.00 -46.79
CA SER A 204 -10.04 36.97 -47.66
C SER A 204 -9.59 38.40 -47.92
N GLN A 205 -8.34 38.69 -47.59
CA GLN A 205 -7.70 39.99 -47.80
C GLN A 205 -6.25 39.77 -48.26
N LYS A 206 -5.58 40.83 -48.70
CA LYS A 206 -4.15 40.77 -49.03
C LYS A 206 -3.37 40.23 -47.81
N ASN A 207 -2.67 39.11 -47.99
CA ASN A 207 -1.91 38.39 -46.96
C ASN A 207 -2.74 37.74 -45.83
N ILE A 208 -4.07 37.64 -45.98
CA ILE A 208 -4.96 36.92 -45.06
C ILE A 208 -5.82 35.98 -45.88
N ARG A 209 -5.48 34.68 -45.89
CA ARG A 209 -6.14 33.69 -46.75
C ARG A 209 -7.49 33.24 -46.22
N ASN A 210 -7.66 33.22 -44.90
CA ASN A 210 -8.86 32.71 -44.23
C ASN A 210 -8.91 33.17 -42.75
N ASN A 211 -9.90 32.66 -42.03
CA ASN A 211 -10.11 32.92 -40.60
C ASN A 211 -8.95 32.45 -39.71
N TRP A 212 -8.17 31.43 -40.09
CA TRP A 212 -6.96 31.05 -39.35
C TRP A 212 -5.93 32.16 -39.36
N ASP A 213 -5.60 32.69 -40.55
CA ASP A 213 -4.61 33.76 -40.70
C ASP A 213 -5.03 35.01 -39.90
N LEU A 214 -6.30 35.43 -40.02
CA LEU A 214 -6.81 36.59 -39.28
C LEU A 214 -6.68 36.39 -37.77
N SER A 215 -7.10 35.22 -37.28
CA SER A 215 -7.07 34.93 -35.84
C SER A 215 -5.65 34.91 -35.27
N ALA A 216 -4.69 34.34 -36.00
CA ALA A 216 -3.29 34.30 -35.60
C ALA A 216 -2.64 35.70 -35.63
N LEU A 217 -2.94 36.52 -36.65
CA LEU A 217 -2.44 37.90 -36.74
C LEU A 217 -2.98 38.78 -35.62
N ARG A 218 -4.25 38.62 -35.25
CA ARG A 218 -4.87 39.30 -34.10
C ARG A 218 -4.16 38.95 -32.80
N ALA A 219 -3.97 37.66 -32.53
CA ALA A 219 -3.23 37.22 -31.35
C ALA A 219 -1.79 37.76 -31.32
N SER A 220 -1.09 37.72 -32.46
CA SER A 220 0.26 38.26 -32.61
C SER A 220 0.31 39.77 -32.35
N SER A 221 -0.70 40.53 -32.79
CA SER A 221 -0.77 41.98 -32.56
C SER A 221 -0.87 42.33 -31.08
N VAL A 222 -1.67 41.56 -30.32
CA VAL A 222 -1.74 41.70 -28.85
C VAL A 222 -0.41 41.35 -28.19
N VAL A 223 0.25 40.25 -28.61
CA VAL A 223 1.60 39.92 -28.11
C VAL A 223 2.58 41.04 -28.37
N GLN A 224 2.60 41.61 -29.59
CA GLN A 224 3.48 42.73 -29.92
C GLN A 224 3.19 43.95 -29.07
N ALA A 225 1.93 44.28 -28.80
CA ALA A 225 1.60 45.39 -27.90
C ALA A 225 2.04 45.13 -26.45
N LEU A 226 1.80 43.92 -25.92
CA LEU A 226 2.28 43.49 -24.60
C LEU A 226 3.79 43.59 -24.47
N GLN A 227 4.52 43.15 -25.50
CA GLN A 227 5.98 43.19 -25.54
C GLN A 227 6.53 44.62 -25.69
N THR A 228 6.09 45.34 -26.72
CA THR A 228 6.74 46.59 -27.15
C THR A 228 6.27 47.81 -26.36
N THR A 229 4.97 47.88 -26.06
CA THR A 229 4.37 49.02 -25.34
C THR A 229 4.42 48.82 -23.83
N TYR A 230 4.15 47.60 -23.35
CA TYR A 230 4.01 47.31 -21.92
C TYR A 230 5.16 46.51 -21.32
N GLN A 231 6.19 46.17 -22.11
CA GLN A 231 7.43 45.53 -21.65
C GLN A 231 7.23 44.18 -20.95
N VAL A 232 6.20 43.42 -21.32
CA VAL A 232 6.05 42.04 -20.86
C VAL A 232 7.17 41.19 -21.48
N ASP A 233 7.85 40.38 -20.67
CA ASP A 233 8.93 39.50 -21.13
C ASP A 233 8.43 38.57 -22.26
N PRO A 234 8.99 38.68 -23.48
CA PRO A 234 8.53 37.91 -24.63
C PRO A 234 8.70 36.40 -24.45
N LYS A 235 9.59 35.94 -23.56
CA LYS A 235 9.76 34.50 -23.26
C LYS A 235 8.50 33.88 -22.66
N ARG A 236 7.61 34.69 -22.10
CA ARG A 236 6.35 34.27 -21.47
C ARG A 236 5.16 34.33 -22.42
N LEU A 237 5.31 34.92 -23.60
CA LEU A 237 4.21 35.23 -24.51
C LEU A 237 4.14 34.21 -25.65
N THR A 238 2.95 33.64 -25.86
CA THR A 238 2.67 32.79 -27.02
C THR A 238 1.43 33.31 -27.73
N ALA A 239 1.45 33.37 -29.06
CA ALA A 239 0.29 33.71 -29.89
C ALA A 239 -0.21 32.47 -30.66
N GLY A 240 -1.52 32.24 -30.64
CA GLY A 240 -2.20 31.18 -31.38
C GLY A 240 -3.47 31.68 -32.08
N GLY A 241 -3.75 31.16 -33.26
CA GLY A 241 -5.05 31.32 -33.91
C GLY A 241 -5.90 30.08 -33.72
N ARG A 242 -7.22 30.24 -33.56
CA ARG A 242 -8.21 29.14 -33.54
C ARG A 242 -9.16 29.17 -34.74
N GLY A 243 -9.11 30.23 -35.55
CA GLY A 243 -10.10 30.49 -36.60
C GLY A 243 -11.53 30.47 -36.07
N GLU A 244 -12.43 29.88 -36.85
CA GLU A 244 -13.87 29.75 -36.55
C GLU A 244 -14.22 28.46 -35.79
N TYR A 245 -13.24 27.60 -35.53
CA TYR A 245 -13.44 26.21 -35.08
C TYR A 245 -13.55 26.06 -33.56
N ASN A 246 -13.57 27.17 -32.82
CA ASN A 246 -13.78 27.19 -31.37
C ASN A 246 -14.90 28.19 -30.97
N PRO A 247 -16.14 28.00 -31.47
CA PRO A 247 -17.26 28.87 -31.15
C PRO A 247 -17.70 28.68 -29.69
N ILE A 248 -18.07 29.79 -29.05
CA ILE A 248 -18.67 29.81 -27.70
C ILE A 248 -20.16 30.17 -27.74
N ALA A 249 -20.65 30.57 -28.91
CA ALA A 249 -22.03 30.96 -29.15
C ALA A 249 -22.48 30.56 -30.56
N ASP A 250 -23.79 30.60 -30.80
CA ASP A 250 -24.36 30.23 -32.09
C ASP A 250 -24.01 31.23 -33.20
N ASN A 251 -23.34 30.74 -34.25
CA ASN A 251 -22.97 31.51 -35.43
C ASN A 251 -24.16 31.88 -36.33
N SER A 252 -25.38 31.38 -36.06
CA SER A 252 -26.58 31.78 -36.81
C SER A 252 -27.06 33.20 -36.48
N THR A 253 -26.69 33.73 -35.31
CA THR A 253 -27.18 35.03 -34.81
C THR A 253 -26.10 36.11 -34.85
N PRO A 254 -26.44 37.40 -35.10
CA PRO A 254 -25.47 38.50 -35.03
C PRO A 254 -24.77 38.60 -33.67
N SER A 255 -25.51 38.36 -32.58
CA SER A 255 -24.99 38.37 -31.21
C SER A 255 -23.97 37.25 -30.99
N GLY A 256 -24.30 36.01 -31.38
CA GLY A 256 -23.38 34.89 -31.22
C GLY A 256 -22.12 35.01 -32.08
N LYS A 257 -22.22 35.54 -33.30
CA LYS A 257 -21.05 35.91 -34.10
C LYS A 257 -20.16 36.92 -33.39
N ALA A 258 -20.74 37.96 -32.78
CA ALA A 258 -19.98 38.96 -32.03
C ALA A 258 -19.24 38.35 -30.82
N GLN A 259 -19.84 37.38 -30.13
CA GLN A 259 -19.19 36.65 -29.03
C GLN A 259 -18.08 35.72 -29.54
N ASN A 260 -18.24 35.12 -30.72
CA ASN A 260 -17.23 34.25 -31.31
C ASN A 260 -15.99 35.03 -31.79
N ARG A 261 -16.18 36.26 -32.26
CA ARG A 261 -15.08 37.20 -32.56
C ARG A 261 -14.51 37.75 -31.25
N ARG A 262 -13.51 37.04 -30.71
CA ARG A 262 -12.86 37.35 -29.44
C ARG A 262 -11.38 37.03 -29.48
N THR A 263 -10.60 37.75 -28.67
CA THR A 263 -9.24 37.33 -28.31
C THR A 263 -9.21 36.94 -26.85
N GLN A 264 -8.64 35.79 -26.55
CA GLN A 264 -8.51 35.27 -25.19
C GLN A 264 -7.07 35.43 -24.74
N ILE A 265 -6.86 36.10 -23.62
CA ILE A 265 -5.58 36.14 -22.91
C ILE A 265 -5.69 35.14 -21.77
N ILE A 266 -4.87 34.10 -21.83
CA ILE A 266 -4.92 32.93 -20.97
C ILE A 266 -3.64 32.95 -20.12
N ILE A 267 -3.80 33.08 -18.81
CA ILE A 267 -2.68 33.11 -17.85
C ILE A 267 -2.56 31.72 -17.23
N THR A 268 -1.47 31.02 -17.55
CA THR A 268 -1.23 29.63 -17.15
C THR A 268 -0.02 29.49 -16.24
N PRO A 269 -0.06 28.62 -15.21
CA PRO A 269 1.14 28.23 -14.48
C PRO A 269 2.17 27.63 -15.45
N LYS A 270 3.46 27.78 -15.16
CA LYS A 270 4.54 27.16 -15.95
C LYS A 270 4.38 25.65 -15.98
N LEU A 271 4.46 25.06 -17.17
CA LEU A 271 4.36 23.60 -17.36
C LEU A 271 5.44 22.87 -16.55
N ASP A 272 6.64 23.45 -16.44
CA ASP A 272 7.74 22.87 -15.65
C ASP A 272 7.40 22.77 -14.16
N GLN A 273 6.72 23.78 -13.60
CA GLN A 273 6.26 23.72 -12.20
C GLN A 273 5.22 22.62 -11.99
N PHE A 274 4.38 22.37 -12.99
CA PHE A 274 3.44 21.25 -12.96
C PHE A 274 4.15 19.91 -13.07
N MET A 275 5.15 19.79 -13.95
CA MET A 275 5.95 18.57 -14.09
C MET A 275 6.80 18.29 -12.84
N ASP A 276 7.33 19.32 -12.16
CA ASP A 276 8.03 19.16 -10.88
C ASP A 276 7.14 18.62 -9.76
N LEU A 277 5.83 18.94 -9.79
CA LEU A 277 4.87 18.41 -8.84
C LEU A 277 4.57 16.93 -9.11
N ILE A 278 4.52 16.53 -10.38
CA ILE A 278 4.26 15.13 -10.78
C ILE A 278 5.52 14.26 -10.70
N GLY A 279 6.68 14.79 -11.09
CA GLY A 279 7.97 14.09 -11.03
C GLY A 279 8.46 13.81 -9.61
N LYS A 280 7.85 14.46 -8.60
CA LYS A 280 8.02 14.18 -7.17
C LYS A 280 7.00 13.20 -6.59
N ALA A 281 6.13 12.62 -7.42
CA ALA A 281 5.46 11.37 -7.04
C ALA A 281 6.52 10.35 -6.60
N PRO A 282 6.21 9.39 -5.70
CA PRO A 282 7.21 8.46 -5.19
C PRO A 282 7.64 7.47 -6.28
N ALA A 283 8.44 7.94 -7.24
CA ALA A 283 9.25 7.12 -8.09
C ALA A 283 10.53 6.81 -7.29
N ASP A 284 10.63 5.55 -6.88
CA ASP A 284 11.84 4.87 -6.43
C ASP A 284 12.62 5.56 -5.31
N GLN A 285 12.14 5.42 -4.07
CA GLN A 285 13.09 5.33 -2.96
C GLN A 285 13.81 3.99 -3.08
N PRO A 286 15.16 3.96 -3.16
CA PRO A 286 15.90 2.70 -3.20
C PRO A 286 15.57 1.92 -1.93
N ALA A 287 15.22 0.64 -2.10
CA ALA A 287 14.89 -0.25 -1.00
C ALA A 287 15.95 -0.16 0.12
N PRO A 288 15.53 -0.13 1.39
CA PRO A 288 16.48 -0.02 2.50
C PRO A 288 17.48 -1.18 2.43
N PRO A 289 18.76 -0.94 2.79
CA PRO A 289 19.79 -1.96 2.68
C PRO A 289 19.38 -3.16 3.53
N LYS A 290 19.45 -4.35 2.90
CA LYS A 290 19.24 -5.61 3.61
C LYS A 290 20.32 -5.72 4.69
N GLN A 291 19.90 -5.65 5.95
CA GLN A 291 20.71 -6.07 7.10
C GLN A 291 20.65 -7.59 7.22
#